data_AF-A0A841IRK8-F1
#
_entry.id   AF-A0A841IRK8-F1
#
_cell.length_a   1.000
_cell.length_b   1.000
_cell.length_c   1.000
_cell.angle_alpha   90.00
_cell.angle_beta   90.00
_cell.angle_gamma   90.00
#
_symmetry.space_group_name_H-M   'P 1'
#
loop_
_entity.id
_entity.type
_entity.pdbx_description
1 polymer ?
#
loop_
_entity_poly.entity_id
_entity_poly.type
_entity_poly.pdbx_seq_one_letter_code
_entity_poly.pdbx_strand_id
1 'polypeptide(L)'
;MSRTPGEPRERTLGAVPRPRSSRTSAPGRARGRTAGTGRPLLPSLVALAAVAALCLLGLVFLAARFAGTVRAFFGEAALALVLAAATLVLGYWVLRQIRPVREPDTAASLTAAAFGLTAAAGAAVVANGALGSLWAAVLGLDLAGVWGPSLTAPLNEELLKLAGIVLVAVAFPYALRVPVDGFVLGALVGLGFEVTENAVSAMNAVVEAGGVDGAAAVVRSAAVRVALTGLASHWTMSAVAGTAVGLLAASAWRPGARRAAGAAGLVLLAMAMHGLLDSPLPGGAAGTAVKIAVNFLTAAAVYLVVRHTHRRRVRASLAAQGEDLGMRRSDAEALATRRGRRSALRRIARPERPAVQERQGAMLATAEDHAAGSAS
;
A
#
# COMPACT_ATOMS: atom_id res chain seq x y z
N MET A 1 10.21 63.51 -66.77
CA MET A 1 8.85 63.55 -66.18
C MET A 1 7.93 62.68 -67.01
N SER A 2 7.58 61.49 -66.54
CA SER A 2 6.23 60.89 -66.58
C SER A 2 6.33 59.47 -65.99
N ARG A 3 5.36 59.12 -65.14
CA ARG A 3 5.31 57.95 -64.26
C ARG A 3 4.66 56.76 -64.97
N THR A 4 5.09 55.55 -64.63
CA THR A 4 4.28 54.32 -64.73
C THR A 4 4.12 53.69 -63.33
N PRO A 5 2.92 53.22 -62.95
CA PRO A 5 2.63 52.67 -61.63
C PRO A 5 2.86 51.15 -61.56
N GLY A 6 3.01 50.64 -60.33
CA GLY A 6 3.67 49.39 -60.01
C GLY A 6 2.83 48.11 -60.09
N GLU A 7 3.55 47.00 -60.12
CA GLU A 7 3.03 45.65 -59.90
C GLU A 7 3.20 45.20 -58.44
N PRO A 8 2.34 44.28 -57.94
CA PRO A 8 2.33 43.87 -56.54
C PRO A 8 3.43 42.84 -56.23
N ARG A 9 4.19 43.08 -55.15
CA ARG A 9 5.09 42.07 -54.58
C ARG A 9 4.28 40.94 -53.94
N GLU A 10 4.22 39.78 -54.57
CA GLU A 10 3.88 38.52 -53.90
C GLU A 10 4.94 38.21 -52.83
N ARG A 11 4.51 38.24 -51.56
CA ARG A 11 5.27 37.67 -50.45
C ARG A 11 5.16 36.16 -50.54
N THR A 12 6.20 35.51 -51.04
CA THR A 12 6.39 34.07 -50.90
C THR A 12 6.60 33.75 -49.41
N LEU A 13 5.56 33.24 -48.77
CA LEU A 13 5.62 32.63 -47.43
C LEU A 13 6.58 31.44 -47.50
N GLY A 14 7.62 31.47 -46.67
CA GLY A 14 8.65 30.44 -46.59
C GLY A 14 8.05 29.05 -46.40
N ALA A 15 8.37 28.16 -47.34
CA ALA A 15 8.04 26.75 -47.27
C ALA A 15 8.69 26.10 -46.04
N VAL A 16 7.89 25.39 -45.25
CA VAL A 16 8.34 24.56 -44.13
C VAL A 16 9.22 23.41 -44.68
N PRO A 17 10.45 23.21 -44.20
CA PRO A 17 11.30 22.12 -44.68
C PRO A 17 10.72 20.76 -44.28
N ARG A 18 10.53 19.86 -45.26
CA ARG A 18 10.26 18.44 -45.00
C ARG A 18 11.56 17.72 -44.59
N PRO A 19 11.54 16.74 -43.67
CA PRO A 19 12.74 16.01 -43.31
C PRO A 19 13.26 15.17 -44.49
N ARG A 20 14.57 15.25 -44.74
CA ARG A 20 15.30 14.39 -45.67
C ARG A 20 15.20 12.93 -45.21
N SER A 21 14.82 12.04 -46.13
CA SER A 21 14.88 10.59 -45.93
C SER A 21 16.34 10.11 -46.03
N SER A 22 17.04 9.99 -44.90
CA SER A 22 18.28 9.21 -44.85
C SER A 22 17.92 7.73 -44.71
N ARG A 23 18.10 6.96 -45.79
CA ARG A 23 18.21 5.50 -45.70
C ARG A 23 19.53 5.14 -45.02
N THR A 24 19.52 3.99 -44.34
CA THR A 24 20.67 3.19 -43.86
C THR A 24 21.44 3.65 -42.62
N SER A 25 20.90 3.29 -41.46
CA SER A 25 21.57 2.38 -40.52
C SER A 25 20.47 1.74 -39.66
N ALA A 26 20.28 0.43 -39.79
CA ALA A 26 19.27 -0.31 -39.06
C ALA A 26 19.45 -0.08 -37.54
N PRO A 27 18.45 0.44 -36.82
CA PRO A 27 18.50 0.37 -35.37
C PRO A 27 18.43 -1.11 -35.01
N GLY A 28 19.46 -1.60 -34.31
CA GLY A 28 19.43 -2.92 -33.70
C GLY A 28 18.08 -3.07 -33.02
N ARG A 29 17.35 -4.13 -33.37
CA ARG A 29 16.08 -4.49 -32.73
C ARG A 29 16.34 -4.55 -31.23
N ALA A 30 16.08 -3.45 -30.54
CA ALA A 30 15.76 -3.47 -29.14
C ALA A 30 14.59 -4.44 -29.06
N ARG A 31 14.87 -5.65 -28.57
CA ARG A 31 13.85 -6.62 -28.21
C ARG A 31 12.97 -5.91 -27.20
N GLY A 32 11.92 -5.26 -27.70
CA GLY A 32 10.73 -5.01 -26.92
C GLY A 32 10.36 -6.38 -26.40
N ARG A 33 10.62 -6.61 -25.11
CA ARG A 33 9.91 -7.62 -24.37
C ARG A 33 8.46 -7.17 -24.49
N THR A 34 7.79 -7.70 -25.50
CA THR A 34 6.34 -7.79 -25.52
C THR A 34 5.95 -8.22 -24.11
N ALA A 35 4.94 -7.57 -23.56
CA ALA A 35 4.33 -7.96 -22.30
C ALA A 35 3.84 -9.40 -22.46
N GLY A 36 4.75 -10.34 -22.25
CA GLY A 36 4.48 -11.75 -22.28
C GLY A 36 3.54 -11.98 -21.11
N THR A 37 2.36 -12.47 -21.42
CA THR A 37 1.54 -13.33 -20.58
C THR A 37 2.38 -14.56 -20.20
N GLY A 38 3.45 -14.33 -19.44
CA GLY A 38 4.30 -15.36 -18.90
C GLY A 38 3.45 -16.14 -17.91
N ARG A 39 3.40 -17.46 -18.09
CA ARG A 39 2.84 -18.37 -17.09
C ARG A 39 3.34 -17.94 -15.71
N PRO A 40 2.47 -17.80 -14.70
CA PRO A 40 2.93 -17.44 -13.37
C PRO A 40 3.99 -18.45 -12.95
N LEU A 41 5.14 -17.95 -12.51
CA LEU A 41 6.23 -18.78 -12.02
C LEU A 41 5.68 -19.66 -10.89
N LEU A 42 6.09 -20.94 -10.83
CA LEU A 42 5.63 -21.89 -9.82
C LEU A 42 5.57 -21.30 -8.38
N PRO A 43 6.56 -20.50 -7.92
CA PRO A 43 6.49 -19.85 -6.60
C PRO A 43 5.29 -18.92 -6.42
N SER A 44 4.88 -18.17 -7.45
CA SER A 44 3.75 -17.25 -7.37
C SER A 44 2.42 -18.00 -7.28
N LEU A 45 2.27 -19.12 -8.01
CA LEU A 45 1.08 -19.98 -7.89
C LEU A 45 0.99 -20.62 -6.51
N VAL A 46 2.11 -21.14 -6.00
CA VAL A 46 2.18 -21.74 -4.67
C VAL A 46 1.86 -20.71 -3.59
N ALA A 47 2.42 -19.50 -3.68
CA ALA A 47 2.12 -18.42 -2.74
C ALA A 47 0.64 -18.00 -2.81
N LEU A 48 0.05 -17.90 -4.00
CA LEU A 48 -1.36 -17.59 -4.15
C LEU A 48 -2.27 -18.68 -3.57
N ALA A 49 -1.94 -19.95 -3.80
CA ALA A 49 -2.66 -21.08 -3.22
C ALA A 49 -2.53 -21.10 -1.69
N ALA A 50 -1.33 -20.84 -1.16
CA ALA A 50 -1.10 -20.72 0.28
C ALA A 50 -1.91 -19.57 0.90
N VAL A 51 -1.92 -18.40 0.26
CA VAL A 51 -2.73 -17.26 0.71
C VAL A 51 -4.22 -17.62 0.69
N ALA A 52 -4.72 -18.22 -0.40
CA ALA A 52 -6.12 -18.62 -0.49
C ALA A 52 -6.51 -19.62 0.60
N ALA A 53 -5.67 -20.63 0.84
CA ALA A 53 -5.90 -21.63 1.88
C ALA A 53 -5.88 -21.02 3.30
N LEU A 54 -4.90 -20.16 3.59
CA LEU A 54 -4.80 -19.48 4.88
C LEU A 54 -5.97 -18.51 5.11
N CYS A 55 -6.40 -17.78 4.07
CA CYS A 55 -7.56 -16.90 4.15
C CYS A 55 -8.84 -17.70 4.40
N LEU A 56 -9.04 -18.82 3.70
CA LEU A 56 -10.18 -19.70 3.91
C LEU A 56 -10.19 -20.27 5.34
N LEU A 57 -9.03 -20.76 5.81
CA LEU A 57 -8.89 -21.30 7.15
C LEU A 57 -9.18 -20.22 8.22
N GLY A 58 -8.61 -19.03 8.06
CA GLY A 58 -8.85 -17.90 8.96
C GLY A 58 -10.31 -17.47 8.98
N LEU A 59 -10.96 -17.41 7.81
CA LEU A 59 -12.39 -17.09 7.70
C LEU A 59 -13.27 -18.14 8.38
N VAL A 60 -13.04 -19.43 8.10
CA VAL A 60 -13.79 -20.53 8.72
C VAL A 60 -13.60 -20.51 10.24
N PHE A 61 -12.37 -20.30 10.71
CA PHE A 61 -12.07 -20.19 12.13
C PHE A 61 -12.81 -19.03 12.79
N LEU A 62 -12.73 -17.82 12.21
CA LEU A 62 -13.42 -16.64 12.74
C LEU A 62 -14.94 -16.84 12.75
N ALA A 63 -15.51 -17.36 11.66
CA ALA A 63 -16.94 -17.64 11.57
C ALA A 63 -17.37 -18.65 12.65
N ALA A 64 -16.64 -19.76 12.81
CA ALA A 64 -16.95 -20.76 13.84
C ALA A 64 -16.79 -20.20 15.26
N ARG A 65 -15.71 -19.43 15.50
CA ARG A 65 -15.42 -18.84 16.81
C ARG A 65 -16.50 -17.87 17.27
N PHE A 66 -17.02 -17.05 16.37
CA PHE A 66 -18.00 -16.00 16.68
C PHE A 66 -19.45 -16.37 16.33
N ALA A 67 -19.71 -17.56 15.79
CA ALA A 67 -21.07 -18.01 15.42
C ALA A 67 -22.06 -18.00 16.59
N GLY A 68 -21.60 -18.28 17.81
CA GLY A 68 -22.44 -18.18 19.01
C GLY A 68 -22.89 -16.75 19.27
N THR A 69 -21.93 -15.82 19.36
CA THR A 69 -22.17 -14.39 19.60
C THR A 69 -23.02 -13.77 18.49
N VAL A 70 -22.74 -14.08 17.22
CA VAL A 70 -23.50 -13.57 16.08
C VAL A 70 -24.94 -14.07 16.09
N ARG A 71 -25.20 -15.32 16.47
CA ARG A 71 -26.57 -15.83 16.60
C ARG A 71 -27.33 -15.20 17.76
N ALA A 72 -26.65 -14.93 18.87
CA ALA A 72 -27.24 -14.30 20.05
C ALA A 72 -27.55 -12.81 19.82
N PHE A 73 -26.69 -12.10 19.08
CA PHE A 73 -26.73 -10.65 18.88
C PHE A 73 -26.68 -10.31 17.38
N PHE A 74 -27.66 -10.82 16.62
CA PHE A 74 -27.64 -10.73 15.16
C PHE A 74 -27.71 -9.29 14.65
N GLY A 75 -28.56 -8.45 15.25
CA GLY A 75 -28.72 -7.05 14.83
C GLY A 75 -27.45 -6.24 15.05
N GLU A 76 -26.81 -6.43 16.21
CA GLU A 76 -25.54 -5.82 16.59
C GLU A 76 -24.40 -6.30 15.70
N ALA A 77 -24.34 -7.61 15.41
CA ALA A 77 -23.37 -8.19 14.50
C ALA A 77 -23.52 -7.64 13.09
N ALA A 78 -24.76 -7.51 12.58
CA ALA A 78 -25.02 -6.90 11.29
C ALA A 78 -24.57 -5.42 11.26
N LEU A 79 -24.85 -4.66 12.31
CA LEU A 79 -24.40 -3.27 12.44
C LEU A 79 -22.86 -3.17 12.48
N ALA A 80 -22.20 -4.02 13.27
CA ALA A 80 -20.75 -4.07 13.35
C ALA A 80 -20.11 -4.39 11.99
N LEU A 81 -20.69 -5.33 11.24
CA LEU A 81 -20.23 -5.69 9.89
C LEU A 81 -20.44 -4.55 8.88
N VAL A 82 -21.55 -3.81 8.96
CA VAL A 82 -21.79 -2.64 8.10
C VAL A 82 -20.73 -1.56 8.35
N LEU A 83 -20.45 -1.25 9.62
CA LEU A 83 -19.42 -0.27 9.98
C LEU A 83 -18.02 -0.75 9.58
N ALA A 84 -17.71 -2.03 9.79
CA ALA A 84 -16.47 -2.65 9.36
C ALA A 84 -16.29 -2.59 7.83
N ALA A 85 -17.35 -2.88 7.06
CA ALA A 85 -17.34 -2.77 5.61
C ALA A 85 -17.15 -1.33 5.13
N ALA A 86 -17.79 -0.35 5.77
CA ALA A 86 -17.61 1.06 5.46
C ALA A 86 -16.15 1.50 5.67
N THR A 87 -15.55 1.12 6.80
CA THR A 87 -14.13 1.36 7.11
C THR A 87 -13.22 0.71 6.08
N LEU A 88 -13.48 -0.55 5.71
CA LEU A 88 -12.69 -1.26 4.71
C LEU A 88 -12.76 -0.56 3.35
N VAL A 89 -13.95 -0.22 2.86
CA VAL A 89 -14.14 0.42 1.56
C VAL A 89 -13.46 1.78 1.51
N LEU A 90 -13.68 2.62 2.53
CA LEU A 90 -13.08 3.95 2.61
C LEU A 90 -11.55 3.86 2.75
N GLY A 91 -11.06 3.05 3.69
CA GLY A 91 -9.63 2.87 3.93
C GLY A 91 -8.91 2.29 2.70
N TYR A 92 -9.51 1.29 2.05
CA TYR A 92 -8.96 0.68 0.83
C TYR A 92 -8.86 1.70 -0.28
N TRP A 93 -9.89 2.53 -0.46
CA TRP A 93 -9.86 3.59 -1.45
C TRP A 93 -8.78 4.64 -1.14
N VAL A 94 -8.72 5.16 0.10
CA VAL A 94 -7.76 6.18 0.54
C VAL A 94 -6.32 5.69 0.40
N LEU A 95 -6.00 4.52 0.96
CA LEU A 95 -4.64 3.98 0.99
C LEU A 95 -4.11 3.68 -0.42
N ARG A 96 -4.96 3.29 -1.37
CA ARG A 96 -4.53 3.13 -2.77
C ARG A 96 -4.20 4.46 -3.46
N GLN A 97 -4.75 5.58 -3.00
CA GLN A 97 -4.43 6.90 -3.56
C GLN A 97 -3.05 7.42 -3.15
N ILE A 98 -2.45 6.91 -2.07
CA ILE A 98 -1.16 7.41 -1.57
C ILE A 98 0.02 6.97 -2.46
N ARG A 99 -0.15 5.97 -3.34
CA ARG A 99 0.89 5.58 -4.30
C ARG A 99 1.13 6.74 -5.30
N PRO A 100 2.36 7.29 -5.38
CA PRO A 100 2.57 8.63 -5.95
C PRO A 100 2.47 8.73 -7.48
N VAL A 101 2.76 7.65 -8.21
CA VAL A 101 2.91 7.70 -9.69
C VAL A 101 1.73 7.04 -10.39
N ARG A 102 1.50 5.75 -10.14
CA ARG A 102 0.36 4.95 -10.63
C ARG A 102 -0.35 4.31 -9.45
N GLU A 103 -1.59 3.89 -9.65
CA GLU A 103 -2.32 3.11 -8.64
C GLU A 103 -1.64 1.77 -8.41
N PRO A 104 -1.70 1.23 -7.18
CA PRO A 104 -1.21 -0.12 -6.91
C PRO A 104 -2.08 -1.14 -7.63
N ASP A 105 -1.48 -2.28 -7.95
CA ASP A 105 -2.17 -3.39 -8.60
C ASP A 105 -3.40 -3.83 -7.81
N THR A 106 -4.53 -4.02 -8.49
CA THR A 106 -5.82 -4.29 -7.85
C THR A 106 -5.85 -5.69 -7.24
N ALA A 107 -5.31 -6.70 -7.92
CA ALA A 107 -5.33 -8.07 -7.42
C ALA A 107 -4.45 -8.19 -6.16
N ALA A 108 -3.23 -7.67 -6.20
CA ALA A 108 -2.34 -7.62 -5.04
C ALA A 108 -2.96 -6.82 -3.88
N SER A 109 -3.62 -5.69 -4.17
CA SER A 109 -4.30 -4.87 -3.15
C SER A 109 -5.45 -5.63 -2.47
N LEU A 110 -6.29 -6.33 -3.24
CA LEU A 110 -7.40 -7.14 -2.72
C LEU A 110 -6.87 -8.33 -1.92
N THR A 111 -5.85 -9.02 -2.43
CA THR A 111 -5.23 -10.15 -1.71
C THR A 111 -4.59 -9.71 -0.41
N ALA A 112 -3.92 -8.55 -0.38
CA ALA A 112 -3.36 -7.97 0.84
C ALA A 112 -4.45 -7.70 1.88
N ALA A 113 -5.52 -6.98 1.50
CA ALA A 113 -6.63 -6.70 2.40
C ALA A 113 -7.33 -7.99 2.90
N ALA A 114 -7.56 -8.96 2.00
CA ALA A 114 -8.17 -10.24 2.35
C ALA A 114 -7.31 -11.05 3.34
N PHE A 115 -5.99 -11.07 3.14
CA PHE A 115 -5.08 -11.74 4.06
C PHE A 115 -5.13 -11.13 5.46
N GLY A 116 -5.11 -9.80 5.55
CA GLY A 116 -5.28 -9.08 6.82
C GLY A 116 -6.60 -9.43 7.51
N LEU A 117 -7.70 -9.34 6.76
CA LEU A 117 -9.06 -9.55 7.23
C LEU A 117 -9.29 -10.96 7.79
N THR A 118 -8.64 -11.98 7.22
CA THR A 118 -8.97 -13.38 7.51
C THR A 118 -7.80 -14.13 8.12
N ALA A 119 -6.77 -14.43 7.34
CA ALA A 119 -5.63 -15.24 7.76
C ALA A 119 -4.90 -14.64 8.98
N ALA A 120 -4.52 -13.37 8.89
CA ALA A 120 -3.77 -12.70 9.95
C ALA A 120 -4.62 -12.52 11.22
N ALA A 121 -5.84 -11.99 11.09
CA ALA A 121 -6.74 -11.79 12.22
C ALA A 121 -7.14 -13.12 12.90
N GLY A 122 -7.49 -14.15 12.12
CA GLY A 122 -7.83 -15.46 12.65
C GLY A 122 -6.67 -16.13 13.39
N ALA A 123 -5.46 -16.08 12.83
CA ALA A 123 -4.28 -16.61 13.48
C ALA A 123 -3.90 -15.82 14.75
N ALA A 124 -4.07 -14.49 14.73
CA ALA A 124 -3.78 -13.64 15.89
C ALA A 124 -4.67 -13.97 17.09
N VAL A 125 -5.96 -14.26 16.89
CA VAL A 125 -6.87 -14.67 17.98
C VAL A 125 -6.32 -15.88 18.75
N VAL A 126 -5.74 -16.86 18.04
CA VAL A 126 -5.15 -18.05 18.67
C VAL A 126 -3.80 -17.72 19.30
N ALA A 127 -2.91 -17.07 18.54
CA ALA A 127 -1.55 -16.79 18.96
C ALA A 127 -1.51 -15.87 20.20
N ASN A 128 -2.38 -14.85 20.24
CA ASN A 128 -2.47 -13.92 21.35
C ASN A 128 -2.95 -14.61 22.63
N GLY A 129 -3.93 -15.52 22.53
CA GLY A 129 -4.39 -16.29 23.69
C GLY A 129 -3.29 -17.19 24.28
N ALA A 130 -2.54 -17.88 23.41
CA ALA A 130 -1.45 -18.75 23.84
C ALA A 130 -0.31 -17.97 24.53
N LEU A 131 0.15 -16.89 23.89
CA LEU A 131 1.24 -16.07 24.44
C LEU A 131 0.80 -15.27 25.68
N GLY A 132 -0.44 -14.79 25.72
CA GLY A 132 -1.03 -14.18 26.92
C GLY A 132 -1.08 -15.14 28.10
N SER A 133 -1.41 -16.42 27.86
CA SER A 133 -1.40 -17.46 28.91
C SER A 133 0.01 -17.73 29.43
N LEU A 134 1.02 -17.69 28.56
CA LEU A 134 2.42 -17.79 28.97
C LEU A 134 2.83 -16.59 29.85
N TRP A 135 2.47 -15.37 29.47
CA TRP A 135 2.77 -14.19 30.29
C TRP A 135 2.09 -14.25 31.64
N ALA A 136 0.84 -14.70 31.71
CA ALA A 136 0.15 -14.93 32.99
C ALA A 136 0.89 -15.93 33.87
N ALA A 137 1.43 -17.01 33.29
CA ALA A 137 2.20 -18.02 34.02
C ALA A 137 3.56 -17.50 34.52
N VAL A 138 4.24 -16.65 33.73
CA VAL A 138 5.60 -16.17 34.03
C VAL A 138 5.62 -14.91 34.90
N LEU A 139 4.72 -13.96 34.62
CA LEU A 139 4.69 -12.63 35.26
C LEU A 139 3.62 -12.51 36.36
N GLY A 140 2.72 -13.48 36.46
CA GLY A 140 1.51 -13.40 37.28
C GLY A 140 0.38 -12.64 36.59
N LEU A 141 -0.86 -12.85 37.08
CA LEU A 141 -2.07 -12.32 36.46
C LEU A 141 -2.12 -10.79 36.44
N ASP A 142 -1.62 -10.12 37.48
CA ASP A 142 -1.68 -8.67 37.58
C ASP A 142 -0.80 -7.98 36.53
N LEU A 143 0.48 -8.36 36.44
CA LEU A 143 1.40 -7.80 35.45
C LEU A 143 1.01 -8.19 34.03
N ALA A 144 0.59 -9.45 33.82
CA ALA A 144 0.13 -9.91 32.51
C ALA A 144 -1.17 -9.21 32.08
N GLY A 145 -2.08 -8.90 33.00
CA GLY A 145 -3.30 -8.16 32.70
C GLY A 145 -3.02 -6.73 32.22
N VAL A 146 -1.97 -6.10 32.74
CA VAL A 146 -1.62 -4.70 32.42
C VAL A 146 -0.70 -4.59 31.21
N TRP A 147 0.35 -5.41 31.13
CA TRP A 147 1.38 -5.34 30.08
C TRP A 147 1.19 -6.38 28.98
N GLY A 148 0.38 -7.40 29.20
CA GLY A 148 0.17 -8.52 28.28
C GLY A 148 -0.11 -8.09 26.84
N PRO A 149 -1.04 -7.16 26.57
CA PRO A 149 -1.29 -6.66 25.21
C PRO A 149 -0.01 -6.16 24.52
N SER A 150 0.72 -5.25 25.18
CA SER A 150 1.96 -4.66 24.67
C SER A 150 3.12 -5.64 24.48
N LEU A 151 3.11 -6.77 25.18
CA LEU A 151 4.12 -7.83 25.06
C LEU A 151 3.72 -8.92 24.05
N THR A 152 2.45 -8.95 23.65
CA THR A 152 1.86 -10.05 22.87
C THR A 152 1.58 -9.64 21.43
N ALA A 153 0.73 -8.62 21.25
CA ALA A 153 0.25 -8.21 19.95
C ALA A 153 1.39 -7.79 19.00
N PRO A 154 2.44 -7.07 19.46
CA PRO A 154 3.56 -6.71 18.57
C PRO A 154 4.33 -7.91 18.01
N LEU A 155 4.41 -9.00 18.78
CA LEU A 155 5.11 -10.22 18.36
C LEU A 155 4.25 -11.01 17.38
N ASN A 156 3.01 -11.32 17.77
CA ASN A 156 2.17 -12.19 16.97
C ASN A 156 1.63 -11.46 15.75
N GLU A 157 0.99 -10.31 15.95
CA GLU A 157 0.21 -9.66 14.90
C GLU A 157 1.10 -9.05 13.84
N GLU A 158 2.16 -8.34 14.21
CA GLU A 158 3.06 -7.75 13.22
C GLU A 158 3.79 -8.82 12.40
N LEU A 159 4.20 -9.94 13.00
CA LEU A 159 4.83 -11.03 12.26
C LEU A 159 3.84 -11.76 11.34
N LEU A 160 2.60 -11.99 11.79
CA LEU A 160 1.55 -12.58 10.94
C LEU A 160 1.21 -11.68 9.76
N LYS A 161 1.06 -10.36 10.00
CA LYS A 161 0.83 -9.37 8.94
C LYS A 161 2.03 -9.29 7.99
N LEU A 162 3.26 -9.25 8.52
CA LEU A 162 4.48 -9.27 7.73
C LEU A 162 4.58 -10.52 6.84
N ALA A 163 4.24 -11.70 7.36
CA ALA A 163 4.18 -12.93 6.58
C ALA A 163 3.19 -12.80 5.41
N GLY A 164 2.02 -12.20 5.64
CA GLY A 164 1.07 -11.85 4.59
C GLY A 164 1.64 -10.95 3.51
N ILE A 165 2.36 -9.90 3.91
CA ILE A 165 3.01 -8.97 2.97
C ILE A 165 4.06 -9.69 2.12
N VAL A 166 4.86 -10.57 2.73
CA VAL A 166 5.85 -11.40 2.02
C VAL A 166 5.15 -12.35 1.04
N LEU A 167 4.09 -13.03 1.45
CA LEU A 167 3.33 -13.92 0.57
C LEU A 167 2.72 -13.17 -0.61
N VAL A 168 2.17 -11.97 -0.39
CA VAL A 168 1.70 -11.09 -1.47
C VAL A 168 2.85 -10.69 -2.39
N ALA A 169 4.04 -10.40 -1.86
CA ALA A 169 5.21 -10.08 -2.66
C ALA A 169 5.63 -11.25 -3.57
N VAL A 170 5.54 -12.49 -3.08
CA VAL A 170 5.87 -13.70 -3.87
C VAL A 170 4.76 -14.06 -4.87
N ALA A 171 3.50 -13.88 -4.50
CA ALA A 171 2.35 -14.10 -5.38
C ALA A 171 2.29 -13.07 -6.51
N PHE A 172 2.66 -11.82 -6.22
CA PHE A 172 2.60 -10.68 -7.12
C PHE A 172 3.95 -9.94 -7.19
N PRO A 173 5.02 -10.57 -7.70
CA PRO A 173 6.37 -9.97 -7.72
C PRO A 173 6.45 -8.71 -8.59
N TYR A 174 5.49 -8.53 -9.50
CA TYR A 174 5.36 -7.31 -10.32
C TYR A 174 4.70 -6.15 -9.56
N ALA A 175 3.92 -6.44 -8.51
CA ALA A 175 3.16 -5.44 -7.76
C ALA A 175 3.98 -4.82 -6.61
N LEU A 176 4.96 -5.54 -6.08
CA LEU A 176 5.81 -5.10 -4.97
C LEU A 176 7.28 -5.10 -5.39
N ARG A 177 7.75 -3.97 -5.93
CA ARG A 177 9.11 -3.85 -6.50
C ARG A 177 9.97 -2.82 -5.79
N VAL A 178 9.35 -1.86 -5.12
CA VAL A 178 10.04 -0.77 -4.42
C VAL A 178 9.46 -0.56 -3.01
N PRO A 179 10.21 0.10 -2.10
CA PRO A 179 9.76 0.36 -0.72
C PRO A 179 8.37 1.00 -0.62
N VAL A 180 8.01 1.91 -1.53
CA VAL A 180 6.69 2.56 -1.53
C VAL A 180 5.54 1.60 -1.92
N ASP A 181 5.80 0.58 -2.74
CA ASP A 181 4.79 -0.45 -3.02
C ASP A 181 4.55 -1.30 -1.76
N GLY A 182 5.64 -1.66 -1.07
CA GLY A 182 5.60 -2.37 0.20
C GLY A 182 4.85 -1.58 1.29
N PHE A 183 5.06 -0.26 1.37
CA PHE A 183 4.29 0.61 2.28
C PHE A 183 2.79 0.52 2.02
N VAL A 184 2.37 0.63 0.75
CA VAL A 184 0.94 0.63 0.38
C VAL A 184 0.30 -0.74 0.59
N LEU A 185 0.95 -1.82 0.14
CA LEU A 185 0.42 -3.18 0.30
C LEU A 185 0.42 -3.60 1.78
N GLY A 186 1.44 -3.21 2.54
CA GLY A 186 1.48 -3.39 3.99
C GLY A 186 0.36 -2.65 4.70
N ALA A 187 0.08 -1.41 4.32
CA ALA A 187 -1.06 -0.65 4.84
C ALA A 187 -2.39 -1.37 4.59
N LEU A 188 -2.56 -1.99 3.42
CA LEU A 188 -3.77 -2.74 3.07
C LEU A 188 -3.91 -4.04 3.87
N VAL A 189 -2.81 -4.77 4.13
CA VAL A 189 -2.83 -5.92 5.06
C VAL A 189 -3.25 -5.45 6.46
N GLY A 190 -2.65 -4.38 6.96
CA GLY A 190 -2.98 -3.85 8.28
C GLY A 190 -4.43 -3.33 8.37
N LEU A 191 -4.95 -2.70 7.32
CA LEU A 191 -6.36 -2.28 7.24
C LEU A 191 -7.30 -3.48 7.32
N GLY A 192 -7.02 -4.55 6.59
CA GLY A 192 -7.83 -5.77 6.65
C GLY A 192 -7.89 -6.32 8.08
N PHE A 193 -6.73 -6.41 8.73
CA PHE A 193 -6.63 -6.88 10.12
C PHE A 193 -7.46 -6.01 11.07
N GLU A 194 -7.28 -4.69 10.97
CA GLU A 194 -7.99 -3.70 11.78
C GLU A 194 -9.50 -3.79 11.63
N VAL A 195 -10.02 -4.05 10.42
CA VAL A 195 -11.46 -4.18 10.17
C VAL A 195 -12.05 -5.35 10.92
N THR A 196 -11.39 -6.51 10.90
CA THR A 196 -11.85 -7.69 11.65
C THR A 196 -11.77 -7.47 13.15
N GLU A 197 -10.67 -6.89 13.61
CA GLU A 197 -10.50 -6.58 15.02
C GLU A 197 -11.53 -5.56 15.51
N ASN A 198 -11.86 -4.52 14.71
CA ASN A 198 -12.91 -3.55 15.02
C ASN A 198 -14.27 -4.24 15.21
N ALA A 199 -14.60 -5.20 14.34
CA ALA A 199 -15.83 -5.97 14.45
C ALA A 199 -15.84 -6.85 15.71
N VAL A 200 -14.72 -7.52 16.01
CA VAL A 200 -14.58 -8.35 17.21
C VAL A 200 -14.69 -7.49 18.48
N SER A 201 -14.02 -6.34 18.54
CA SER A 201 -14.13 -5.41 19.67
C SER A 201 -15.55 -4.87 19.84
N ALA A 202 -16.26 -4.59 18.75
CA ALA A 202 -17.66 -4.16 18.82
C ALA A 202 -18.55 -5.25 19.43
N MET A 203 -18.35 -6.51 19.05
CA MET A 203 -19.11 -7.62 19.63
C MET A 203 -18.74 -7.91 21.08
N ASN A 204 -17.46 -7.79 21.45
CA ASN A 204 -17.04 -7.91 22.85
C ASN A 204 -17.69 -6.82 23.72
N ALA A 205 -17.78 -5.58 23.23
CA ALA A 205 -18.45 -4.50 23.95
C ALA A 205 -19.95 -4.77 24.19
N VAL A 206 -20.64 -5.46 23.26
CA VAL A 206 -22.04 -5.89 23.46
C VAL A 206 -22.13 -6.93 24.58
N VAL A 207 -21.23 -7.92 24.58
CA VAL A 207 -21.19 -8.97 25.59
C VAL A 207 -20.85 -8.39 26.97
N GLU A 208 -19.87 -7.49 27.05
CA GLU A 208 -19.47 -6.80 28.28
C GLU A 208 -20.59 -5.93 28.86
N ALA A 209 -21.43 -5.33 28.00
CA ALA A 209 -22.62 -4.60 28.41
C ALA A 209 -23.80 -5.51 28.78
N GLY A 210 -23.61 -6.84 28.82
CA GLY A 210 -24.68 -7.80 29.12
C GLY A 210 -25.79 -7.84 28.06
N GLY A 211 -25.52 -7.36 26.84
CA GLY A 211 -26.52 -7.24 25.78
C GLY A 211 -27.46 -6.03 25.91
N VAL A 212 -27.29 -5.19 26.94
CA VAL A 212 -28.09 -3.97 27.12
C VAL A 212 -27.58 -2.88 26.19
N ASP A 213 -28.50 -2.21 25.48
CA ASP A 213 -28.19 -1.17 24.48
C ASP A 213 -27.08 -1.59 23.48
N GLY A 214 -27.15 -2.84 23.00
CA GLY A 214 -26.12 -3.45 22.15
C GLY A 214 -25.74 -2.62 20.93
N ALA A 215 -26.72 -2.04 20.23
CA ALA A 215 -26.45 -1.15 19.10
C ALA A 215 -25.62 0.08 19.49
N ALA A 216 -25.88 0.67 20.66
CA ALA A 216 -25.11 1.80 21.17
C ALA A 216 -23.70 1.37 21.59
N ALA A 217 -23.53 0.16 22.14
CA ALA A 217 -22.22 -0.41 22.43
C ALA A 217 -21.37 -0.59 21.15
N VAL A 218 -21.97 -1.11 20.08
CA VAL A 218 -21.33 -1.23 18.75
C VAL A 218 -20.90 0.13 18.23
N VAL A 219 -21.81 1.12 18.21
CA VAL A 219 -21.52 2.46 17.70
C VAL A 219 -20.43 3.15 18.51
N ARG A 220 -20.48 3.07 19.86
CA ARG A 220 -19.44 3.66 20.72
C ARG A 220 -18.09 3.00 20.48
N SER A 221 -18.04 1.67 20.41
CA SER A 221 -16.81 0.93 20.11
C SER A 221 -16.24 1.38 18.76
N ALA A 222 -17.06 1.34 17.70
CA ALA A 222 -16.63 1.78 16.38
C ALA A 222 -16.16 3.25 16.34
N ALA A 223 -16.87 4.16 17.02
CA ALA A 223 -16.51 5.58 17.08
C ALA A 223 -15.16 5.80 17.76
N VAL A 224 -14.92 5.14 18.90
CA VAL A 224 -13.63 5.18 19.61
C VAL A 224 -12.53 4.64 18.73
N ARG A 225 -12.75 3.50 18.06
CA ARG A 225 -11.71 2.87 17.25
C ARG A 225 -11.42 3.65 15.96
N VAL A 226 -12.42 4.26 15.32
CA VAL A 226 -12.21 5.12 14.15
C VAL A 226 -11.56 6.45 14.54
N ALA A 227 -12.04 7.11 15.61
CA ALA A 227 -11.59 8.44 15.99
C ALA A 227 -10.23 8.44 16.71
N LEU A 228 -10.00 7.48 17.62
CA LEU A 228 -8.74 7.39 18.36
C LEU A 228 -7.73 6.56 17.56
N THR A 229 -8.05 5.32 17.20
CA THR A 229 -7.03 4.42 16.66
C THR A 229 -6.91 4.45 15.13
N GLY A 230 -7.99 4.72 14.38
CA GLY A 230 -8.04 4.55 12.92
C GLY A 230 -7.06 5.42 12.12
N LEU A 231 -6.59 6.54 12.71
CA LEU A 231 -5.55 7.36 12.08
C LEU A 231 -4.14 6.76 12.21
N ALA A 232 -3.87 5.93 13.23
CA ALA A 232 -2.52 5.49 13.60
C ALA A 232 -2.46 4.07 14.19
N SER A 233 -3.17 3.14 13.56
CA SER A 233 -3.44 1.76 13.99
C SER A 233 -2.64 0.74 13.15
N HIS A 234 -3.11 -0.50 13.07
CA HIS A 234 -2.48 -1.63 12.37
C HIS A 234 -2.08 -1.28 10.95
N TRP A 235 -2.82 -0.46 10.21
CA TRP A 235 -2.41 -0.07 8.86
C TRP A 235 -1.09 0.71 8.85
N THR A 236 -0.83 1.59 9.82
CA THR A 236 0.41 2.38 9.87
C THR A 236 1.63 1.50 10.18
N MET A 237 1.50 0.62 11.17
CA MET A 237 2.55 -0.30 11.59
C MET A 237 2.87 -1.31 10.48
N SER A 238 1.83 -1.86 9.87
CA SER A 238 1.97 -2.79 8.73
C SER A 238 2.54 -2.10 7.49
N ALA A 239 2.28 -0.80 7.29
CA ALA A 239 2.90 -0.04 6.21
C ALA A 239 4.42 0.13 6.43
N VAL A 240 4.84 0.41 7.67
CA VAL A 240 6.26 0.47 8.03
C VAL A 240 6.93 -0.90 7.85
N ALA A 241 6.31 -1.98 8.35
CA ALA A 241 6.79 -3.34 8.14
C ALA A 241 6.84 -3.72 6.65
N GLY A 242 5.80 -3.35 5.88
CA GLY A 242 5.76 -3.61 4.44
C GLY A 242 6.82 -2.85 3.66
N THR A 243 7.25 -1.68 4.14
CA THR A 243 8.39 -0.96 3.58
C THR A 243 9.68 -1.77 3.66
N ALA A 244 9.87 -2.55 4.74
CA ALA A 244 10.99 -3.49 4.85
C ALA A 244 10.95 -4.54 3.74
N VAL A 245 9.78 -5.12 3.48
CA VAL A 245 9.59 -6.09 2.37
C VAL A 245 9.90 -5.44 1.02
N GLY A 246 9.44 -4.21 0.79
CA GLY A 246 9.76 -3.47 -0.42
C GLY A 246 11.24 -3.14 -0.59
N LEU A 247 11.98 -2.94 0.51
CA LEU A 247 13.43 -2.78 0.48
C LEU A 247 14.14 -4.09 0.09
N LEU A 248 13.68 -5.22 0.60
CA LEU A 248 14.22 -6.55 0.27
C LEU A 248 13.90 -6.94 -1.17
N ALA A 249 12.66 -6.76 -1.60
CA ALA A 249 12.20 -7.04 -2.97
C ALA A 249 12.98 -6.21 -4.01
N ALA A 250 13.27 -4.93 -3.72
CA ALA A 250 14.08 -4.07 -4.58
C ALA A 250 15.52 -4.59 -4.77
N SER A 251 16.02 -5.42 -3.86
CA SER A 251 17.32 -6.10 -3.95
C SER A 251 17.24 -7.53 -4.47
N ALA A 252 16.14 -7.90 -5.14
CA ALA A 252 15.86 -9.27 -5.58
C ALA A 252 16.03 -10.30 -4.44
N TRP A 253 15.66 -9.91 -3.22
CA TRP A 253 15.79 -10.71 -1.99
C TRP A 253 17.23 -11.10 -1.62
N ARG A 254 18.22 -10.38 -2.15
CA ARG A 254 19.65 -10.56 -1.85
C ARG A 254 20.23 -9.24 -1.31
N PRO A 255 19.76 -8.75 -0.15
CA PRO A 255 20.24 -7.49 0.40
C PRO A 255 21.68 -7.61 0.90
N GLY A 256 22.49 -6.57 0.68
CA GLY A 256 23.72 -6.38 1.45
C GLY A 256 23.40 -6.03 2.92
N ALA A 257 24.41 -6.13 3.80
CA ALA A 257 24.25 -5.97 5.26
C ALA A 257 23.47 -4.70 5.67
N ARG A 258 23.76 -3.54 5.04
CA ARG A 258 23.07 -2.28 5.33
C ARG A 258 21.57 -2.33 5.02
N ARG A 259 21.18 -2.94 3.90
CA ARG A 259 19.74 -3.06 3.53
C ARG A 259 19.04 -4.08 4.41
N ALA A 260 19.69 -5.19 4.75
CA ALA A 260 19.17 -6.18 5.67
C ALA A 260 18.93 -5.56 7.07
N ALA A 261 19.92 -4.82 7.59
CA ALA A 261 19.79 -4.10 8.86
C ALA A 261 18.67 -3.04 8.81
N GLY A 262 18.55 -2.30 7.70
CA GLY A 262 17.46 -1.34 7.51
C GLY A 262 16.08 -1.99 7.47
N ALA A 263 15.95 -3.15 6.80
CA ALA A 263 14.72 -3.92 6.77
C ALA A 263 14.36 -4.46 8.17
N ALA A 264 15.32 -5.05 8.87
CA ALA A 264 15.13 -5.50 10.26
C ALA A 264 14.73 -4.34 11.18
N GLY A 265 15.38 -3.18 11.05
CA GLY A 265 15.05 -1.98 11.82
C GLY A 265 13.63 -1.48 11.56
N LEU A 266 13.13 -1.56 10.32
CA LEU A 266 11.74 -1.20 9.99
C LEU A 266 10.72 -2.19 10.59
N VAL A 267 11.04 -3.49 10.61
CA VAL A 267 10.18 -4.50 11.27
C VAL A 267 10.15 -4.27 12.77
N LEU A 268 11.31 -4.09 13.40
CA LEU A 268 11.40 -3.78 14.84
C LEU A 268 10.71 -2.46 15.18
N LEU A 269 10.79 -1.45 14.31
CA LEU A 269 10.07 -0.19 14.47
C LEU A 269 8.55 -0.41 14.44
N ALA A 270 8.02 -1.21 13.52
CA ALA A 270 6.60 -1.54 13.47
C ALA A 270 6.15 -2.27 14.75
N MET A 271 6.95 -3.19 15.27
CA MET A 271 6.68 -3.88 16.54
C MET A 271 6.73 -2.89 17.72
N ALA A 272 7.71 -1.99 17.76
CA ALA A 272 7.80 -0.97 18.81
C ALA A 272 6.61 0.02 18.76
N MET A 273 6.16 0.41 17.57
CA MET A 273 4.96 1.22 17.37
C MET A 273 3.71 0.53 17.93
N HIS A 274 3.62 -0.79 17.76
CA HIS A 274 2.51 -1.59 18.29
C HIS A 274 2.60 -1.69 19.82
N GLY A 275 3.77 -2.04 20.34
CA GLY A 275 3.98 -2.15 21.78
C GLY A 275 3.73 -0.82 22.49
N LEU A 276 4.07 0.31 21.86
CA LEU A 276 3.77 1.64 22.37
C LEU A 276 2.26 1.93 22.38
N LEU A 277 1.52 1.52 21.34
CA LEU A 277 0.08 1.75 21.26
C LEU A 277 -0.66 0.98 22.36
N ASP A 278 -0.25 -0.26 22.60
CA ASP A 278 -0.83 -1.17 23.59
C ASP A 278 -0.25 -0.99 25.00
N SER A 279 0.81 -0.20 25.14
CA SER A 279 1.43 0.07 26.43
C SER A 279 0.41 0.68 27.38
N PRO A 280 0.42 0.32 28.67
CA PRO A 280 -0.40 1.01 29.68
C PRO A 280 0.03 2.48 29.87
N LEU A 281 1.25 2.84 29.45
CA LEU A 281 1.85 4.16 29.68
C LEU A 281 2.27 4.85 28.37
N PRO A 282 2.12 6.19 28.27
CA PRO A 282 1.35 7.05 29.16
C PRO A 282 -0.15 6.71 29.10
N GLY A 283 -0.83 6.74 30.25
CA GLY A 283 -2.26 6.44 30.36
C GLY A 283 -3.17 7.64 30.07
N GLY A 284 -4.48 7.40 30.08
CA GLY A 284 -5.51 8.43 29.88
C GLY A 284 -5.60 8.98 28.45
N ALA A 285 -6.57 9.86 28.20
CA ALA A 285 -6.86 10.37 26.86
C ALA A 285 -5.67 11.11 26.22
N ALA A 286 -4.94 11.91 27.00
CA ALA A 286 -3.75 12.61 26.52
C ALA A 286 -2.61 11.62 26.16
N GLY A 287 -2.39 10.60 26.99
CA GLY A 287 -1.40 9.56 26.70
C GLY A 287 -1.74 8.77 25.44
N THR A 288 -3.01 8.39 25.27
CA THR A 288 -3.52 7.77 24.03
C THR A 288 -3.30 8.66 22.81
N ALA A 289 -3.63 9.95 22.89
CA ALA A 289 -3.41 10.90 21.80
C ALA A 289 -1.93 11.03 21.42
N VAL A 290 -1.02 11.04 22.41
CA VAL A 290 0.43 11.05 22.17
C VAL A 290 0.87 9.80 21.42
N LYS A 291 0.46 8.59 21.84
CA LYS A 291 0.82 7.33 21.18
C LYS A 291 0.35 7.30 19.72
N ILE A 292 -0.90 7.71 19.48
CA ILE A 292 -1.47 7.84 18.12
C ILE A 292 -0.65 8.81 17.28
N ALA A 293 -0.32 10.00 17.83
CA ALA A 293 0.50 10.98 17.12
C ALA A 293 1.89 10.44 16.79
N VAL A 294 2.56 9.78 17.73
CA VAL A 294 3.88 9.15 17.49
C VAL A 294 3.79 8.10 16.38
N ASN A 295 2.79 7.22 16.40
CA ASN A 295 2.62 6.21 15.37
C ASN A 295 2.35 6.82 13.99
N PHE A 296 1.43 7.78 13.91
CA PHE A 296 1.11 8.45 12.66
C PHE A 296 2.30 9.21 12.09
N LEU A 297 2.99 10.00 12.92
CA LEU A 297 4.14 10.78 12.50
C LEU A 297 5.30 9.89 12.07
N THR A 298 5.50 8.74 12.73
CA THR A 298 6.51 7.75 12.36
C THR A 298 6.21 7.16 10.98
N ALA A 299 4.98 6.68 10.76
CA ALA A 299 4.58 6.16 9.46
C ALA A 299 4.61 7.23 8.36
N ALA A 300 4.20 8.46 8.67
CA ALA A 300 4.28 9.60 7.76
C ALA A 300 5.73 9.92 7.39
N ALA A 301 6.67 9.92 8.35
CA ALA A 301 8.09 10.14 8.09
C ALA A 301 8.65 9.06 7.15
N VAL A 302 8.39 7.77 7.44
CA VAL A 302 8.78 6.65 6.57
C VAL A 302 8.19 6.83 5.16
N TYR A 303 6.89 7.11 5.07
CA TYR A 303 6.19 7.33 3.80
C TYR A 303 6.81 8.49 3.01
N LEU A 304 7.06 9.64 3.64
CA LEU A 304 7.62 10.81 2.98
C LEU A 304 9.02 10.52 2.42
N VAL A 305 9.86 9.79 3.16
CA VAL A 305 11.20 9.37 2.71
C VAL A 305 11.11 8.45 1.48
N VAL A 306 10.30 7.39 1.54
CA VAL A 306 10.21 6.43 0.42
C VAL A 306 9.51 7.05 -0.79
N ARG A 307 8.51 7.90 -0.56
CA ARG A 307 7.82 8.65 -1.61
C ARG A 307 8.75 9.64 -2.29
N HIS A 308 9.51 10.42 -1.53
CA HIS A 308 10.46 11.39 -2.07
C HIS A 308 11.50 10.68 -2.94
N THR A 309 12.10 9.62 -2.39
CA THR A 309 13.11 8.81 -3.08
C THR A 309 12.58 8.21 -4.39
N HIS A 310 11.39 7.59 -4.35
CA HIS A 310 10.77 7.00 -5.53
C HIS A 310 10.44 8.06 -6.59
N ARG A 311 9.81 9.18 -6.21
CA ARG A 311 9.49 10.27 -7.15
C ARG A 311 10.72 10.89 -7.79
N ARG A 312 11.81 11.06 -7.02
CA ARG A 312 13.08 11.58 -7.54
C ARG A 312 13.65 10.65 -8.61
N ARG A 313 13.67 9.34 -8.37
CA ARG A 313 14.17 8.35 -9.35
C ARG A 313 13.31 8.28 -10.60
N VAL A 314 11.99 8.25 -10.45
CA VAL A 314 11.06 8.24 -11.60
C VAL A 314 11.22 9.51 -12.44
N ARG A 315 11.33 10.68 -11.81
CA ARG A 315 11.59 11.94 -12.53
C ARG A 315 12.92 11.92 -13.29
N ALA A 316 13.99 11.45 -12.65
CA ALA A 316 15.30 11.33 -13.30
C ALA A 316 15.24 10.40 -14.52
N SER A 317 14.56 9.24 -14.41
CA SER A 317 14.40 8.34 -15.54
C SER A 317 13.52 8.93 -16.65
N LEU A 318 12.47 9.67 -16.31
CA LEU A 318 11.64 10.34 -17.31
C LEU A 318 12.38 11.46 -18.02
N ALA A 319 13.22 12.22 -17.30
CA ALA A 319 14.06 13.26 -17.88
C ALA A 319 15.02 12.68 -18.93
N ALA A 320 15.71 11.57 -18.61
CA ALA A 320 16.61 10.88 -19.53
C ALA A 320 15.87 10.36 -20.78
N GLN A 321 14.74 9.68 -20.60
CA GLN A 321 13.91 9.22 -21.73
C GLN A 321 13.37 10.39 -22.57
N GLY A 322 13.05 11.52 -21.92
CA GLY A 322 12.56 12.71 -22.59
C GLY A 322 13.64 13.33 -23.50
N GLU A 323 14.88 13.37 -23.04
CA GLU A 323 16.03 13.85 -23.81
C GLU A 323 16.23 13.05 -25.11
N ASP A 324 16.17 11.72 -25.02
CA ASP A 324 16.25 10.81 -26.18
C ASP A 324 15.13 11.04 -27.21
N LEU A 325 13.97 11.54 -26.74
CA LEU A 325 12.80 11.84 -27.56
C LEU A 325 12.70 13.31 -27.98
N GLY A 326 13.71 14.14 -27.68
CA GLY A 326 13.69 15.58 -27.97
C GLY A 326 12.65 16.37 -27.16
N MET A 327 12.16 15.82 -26.05
CA MET A 327 11.22 16.50 -25.15
C MET A 327 11.96 17.45 -24.21
N ARG A 328 11.30 18.57 -23.85
CA ARG A 328 11.81 19.42 -22.76
C ARG A 328 11.81 18.62 -21.45
N ARG A 329 12.91 18.73 -20.70
CA ARG A 329 13.08 18.07 -19.40
C ARG A 329 11.89 18.29 -18.45
N SER A 330 11.40 19.53 -18.34
CA SER A 330 10.27 19.87 -17.48
C SER A 330 8.97 19.17 -17.89
N ASP A 331 8.75 18.99 -19.20
CA ASP A 331 7.57 18.30 -19.72
C ASP A 331 7.64 16.80 -19.45
N ALA A 332 8.83 16.20 -19.60
CA ALA A 332 9.06 14.80 -19.28
C ALA A 332 8.90 14.51 -17.78
N GLU A 333 9.51 15.33 -16.92
CA GLU A 333 9.39 15.19 -15.45
C GLU A 333 7.94 15.39 -14.95
N ALA A 334 7.14 16.22 -15.63
CA ALA A 334 5.73 16.43 -15.28
C ALA A 334 4.90 15.13 -15.39
N LEU A 335 5.28 14.20 -16.28
CA LEU A 335 4.61 12.91 -16.47
C LEU A 335 4.66 12.01 -15.21
N ALA A 336 5.59 12.27 -14.29
CA ALA A 336 5.69 11.57 -13.00
C ALA A 336 4.45 11.76 -12.10
N THR A 337 3.52 12.65 -12.46
CA THR A 337 2.31 12.94 -11.67
C THR A 337 1.04 12.74 -12.47
N ARG A 338 -0.04 12.31 -11.80
CA ARG A 338 -1.38 12.18 -12.43
C ARG A 338 -1.83 13.52 -13.05
N ARG A 339 -1.60 14.63 -12.34
CA ARG A 339 -1.96 15.99 -12.80
C ARG A 339 -1.16 16.41 -14.03
N GLY A 340 0.15 16.16 -14.05
CA GLY A 340 1.01 16.50 -15.20
C GLY A 340 0.62 15.70 -16.45
N ARG A 341 0.33 14.40 -16.32
CA ARG A 341 -0.18 13.59 -17.45
C ARG A 341 -1.51 14.10 -17.99
N ARG A 342 -2.47 14.37 -17.10
CA ARG A 342 -3.77 14.96 -17.49
C ARG A 342 -3.59 16.33 -18.16
N SER A 343 -2.68 17.16 -17.67
CA SER A 343 -2.37 18.47 -18.26
C SER A 343 -1.76 18.34 -19.66
N ALA A 344 -0.81 17.41 -19.85
CA ALA A 344 -0.23 17.12 -21.15
C ALA A 344 -1.30 16.67 -22.16
N LEU A 345 -2.19 15.75 -21.76
CA LEU A 345 -3.29 15.27 -22.62
C LEU A 345 -4.31 16.35 -22.99
N ARG A 346 -4.50 17.37 -22.15
CA ARG A 346 -5.41 18.50 -22.45
C ARG A 346 -4.94 19.32 -23.65
N ARG A 347 -3.63 19.35 -23.93
CA ARG A 347 -3.04 20.05 -25.07
C ARG A 347 -3.08 19.26 -26.39
N ILE A 348 -3.51 18.00 -26.33
CA ILE A 348 -3.58 17.09 -27.48
C ILE A 348 -5.02 17.04 -28.03
N ALA A 349 -5.14 17.01 -29.36
CA ALA A 349 -6.42 16.85 -30.06
C ALA A 349 -7.10 15.54 -29.62
N ARG A 350 -8.43 15.56 -29.42
CA ARG A 350 -9.17 14.40 -28.86
C ARG A 350 -8.90 13.07 -29.58
N PRO A 351 -8.82 13.00 -30.93
CA PRO A 351 -8.55 11.74 -31.64
C PRO A 351 -7.17 11.14 -31.33
N GLU A 352 -6.18 11.97 -31.00
CA GLU A 352 -4.79 11.54 -30.77
C GLU A 352 -4.50 11.20 -29.30
N ARG A 353 -5.41 11.58 -28.38
CA ARG A 353 -5.24 11.35 -26.93
C ARG A 353 -5.01 9.88 -26.56
N PRO A 354 -5.71 8.88 -27.14
CA PRO A 354 -5.46 7.47 -26.80
C PRO A 354 -4.03 7.04 -27.09
N ALA A 355 -3.49 7.40 -28.27
CA ALA A 355 -2.12 7.06 -28.66
C ALA A 355 -1.07 7.76 -27.77
N VAL A 356 -1.30 9.03 -27.42
CA VAL A 356 -0.42 9.74 -26.48
C VAL A 356 -0.49 9.15 -25.07
N GLN A 357 -1.67 8.74 -24.62
CA GLN A 357 -1.86 8.10 -23.32
C GLN A 357 -1.14 6.75 -23.24
N GLU A 358 -1.20 5.95 -24.31
CA GLU A 358 -0.44 4.70 -24.42
C GLU A 358 1.06 4.95 -24.35
N ARG A 359 1.57 5.93 -25.11
CA ARG A 359 2.99 6.32 -25.09
C ARG A 359 3.43 6.80 -23.71
N GLN A 360 2.64 7.64 -23.04
CA GLN A 360 2.90 8.06 -21.65
C GLN A 360 2.91 6.87 -20.69
N GLY A 361 2.02 5.89 -20.90
CA GLY A 361 1.96 4.66 -20.13
C GLY A 361 3.22 3.79 -20.30
N ALA A 362 3.72 3.68 -21.53
CA ALA A 362 4.96 2.97 -21.84
C ALA A 362 6.19 3.66 -21.23
N MET A 363 6.33 4.98 -21.42
CA MET A 363 7.42 5.76 -20.80
C MET A 363 7.43 5.62 -19.27
N LEU A 364 6.24 5.67 -18.65
CA LEU A 364 6.10 5.46 -17.21
C LEU A 364 6.51 4.06 -16.76
N ALA A 365 6.11 3.03 -17.50
CA ALA A 365 6.48 1.65 -17.17
C ALA A 365 8.01 1.49 -17.19
N THR A 366 8.66 1.94 -18.26
CA THR A 366 10.12 1.94 -18.37
C THR A 366 10.78 2.79 -17.27
N ALA A 367 10.20 3.94 -16.93
CA ALA A 367 10.74 4.81 -15.90
C ALA A 367 10.63 4.22 -14.48
N GLU A 368 9.52 3.55 -14.16
CA GLU A 368 9.36 2.82 -12.91
C GLU A 368 10.30 1.61 -12.85
N ASP A 369 10.52 0.90 -13.96
CA ASP A 369 11.45 -0.23 -14.05
C ASP A 369 12.89 0.20 -13.80
N HIS A 370 13.35 1.29 -14.43
CA HIS A 370 14.69 1.86 -14.16
C HIS A 370 14.81 2.41 -12.73
N ALA A 371 13.75 3.03 -12.21
CA ALA A 371 13.74 3.54 -10.83
C ALA A 371 13.80 2.41 -9.77
N ALA A 372 13.25 1.23 -10.10
CA ALA A 372 13.37 0.02 -9.31
C ALA A 372 14.74 -0.66 -9.48
N GLY A 373 15.26 -0.77 -10.70
CA GLY A 373 16.55 -1.42 -10.99
C GLY A 373 17.77 -0.66 -10.44
N SER A 374 17.73 0.67 -10.45
CA SER A 374 18.74 1.54 -9.81
C SER A 374 18.71 1.51 -8.27
N ALA A 375 17.80 0.72 -7.70
CA ALA A 375 17.75 0.42 -6.28
C ALA A 375 18.57 -0.82 -5.89
N SER A 376 19.10 -1.57 -6.85
CA SER A 376 20.08 -2.64 -6.59
C SER A 376 21.44 -2.03 -6.30
#